data_AF-A0A0D2EUP5-F1
#
_entry.id   AF-A0A0D2EUP5-F1
#
_cell.length_a   1.000
_cell.length_b   1.000
_cell.length_c   1.000
_cell.angle_alpha   90.00
_cell.angle_beta   90.00
_cell.angle_gamma   90.00
#
_symmetry.space_group_name_H-M   'P 1'
#
loop_
_entity.id
_entity.type
_entity.pdbx_description
1 polymer ?
#
loop_
_entity_poly.entity_id
_entity_poly.type
_entity_poly.pdbx_seq_one_letter_code
_entity_poly.pdbx_strand_id
1 'polypeptide(L)'
;MPKPIDNAGEDEPPALPFRTGGPLRRNQEYLIFYFLTISSVGLEIASACLGSLYGAQSHYFIATVSPFLATHWMAFLQTCWLMATASRTTIPDRIAYLNLACRFQRLCAPTALIGMVTWAVGYRFRHKASSQAYWIIWLVVWISETVMCIMNVYNNINWESDLLYQIAPEYPQGNYWLGVFGIRSLCQAEYTNPKDEGLELKENLNREV
;
A
#
# COMPACT_ATOMS: atom_id res chain seq x y z
N MET A 1 -28.43 -0.47 4.48
CA MET A 1 -27.52 -1.37 5.23
C MET A 1 -26.38 -1.73 4.30
N PRO A 2 -25.11 -1.59 4.72
CA PRO A 2 -23.98 -2.10 3.94
C PRO A 2 -24.12 -3.62 3.82
N LYS A 3 -23.78 -4.17 2.65
CA LYS A 3 -23.75 -5.62 2.46
C LYS A 3 -22.64 -6.21 3.35
N PRO A 4 -22.88 -7.33 4.04
CA PRO A 4 -21.82 -8.04 4.74
C PRO A 4 -20.72 -8.43 3.74
N ILE A 5 -19.46 -8.33 4.17
CA ILE A 5 -18.31 -8.79 3.41
C ILE A 5 -18.32 -10.31 3.44
N ASP A 6 -18.63 -10.96 2.32
CA ASP A 6 -18.70 -12.42 2.22
C ASP A 6 -17.32 -13.03 1.93
N ASN A 7 -16.34 -12.24 1.44
CA ASN A 7 -15.04 -12.75 1.01
C ASN A 7 -13.87 -11.86 1.49
N ALA A 8 -13.44 -11.94 2.75
CA ALA A 8 -12.42 -11.03 3.32
C ALA A 8 -11.05 -11.02 2.57
N GLY A 9 -10.74 -12.06 1.79
CA GLY A 9 -9.54 -12.14 0.94
C GLY A 9 -9.66 -11.42 -0.42
N GLU A 10 -10.88 -11.21 -0.90
CA GLU A 10 -11.18 -10.49 -2.14
C GLU A 10 -11.94 -9.18 -1.91
N ASP A 11 -12.58 -8.97 -0.76
CA ASP A 11 -13.46 -7.87 -0.37
C ASP A 11 -12.84 -7.00 0.73
N GLU A 12 -12.64 -5.71 0.43
CA GLU A 12 -12.08 -4.69 1.34
C GLU A 12 -13.18 -3.69 1.74
N PRO A 13 -13.05 -2.93 2.85
CA PRO A 13 -14.18 -2.19 3.38
C PRO A 13 -14.55 -1.10 2.36
N PRO A 14 -15.83 -0.78 2.20
CA PRO A 14 -16.23 0.37 1.42
C PRO A 14 -15.57 1.61 2.02
N ALA A 15 -14.87 2.37 1.18
CA ALA A 15 -14.12 3.55 1.58
C ALA A 15 -14.99 4.63 2.25
N LEU A 16 -16.31 4.61 2.14
CA LEU A 16 -17.17 5.68 2.66
C LEU A 16 -18.55 5.16 3.09
N PRO A 17 -19.08 5.59 4.26
CA PRO A 17 -20.50 5.45 4.58
C PRO A 17 -21.39 6.47 3.84
N PHE A 18 -20.81 7.39 3.06
CA PHE A 18 -21.55 8.41 2.31
C PHE A 18 -21.24 8.36 0.81
N ARG A 19 -22.31 8.50 0.00
CA ARG A 19 -22.24 8.67 -1.47
C ARG A 19 -21.55 9.99 -1.81
N THR A 20 -20.22 10.03 -1.86
CA THR A 20 -19.50 11.11 -2.54
C THR A 20 -18.85 10.55 -3.79
N GLY A 21 -19.39 10.93 -4.95
CA GLY A 21 -18.64 10.92 -6.20
C GLY A 21 -18.60 9.61 -6.99
N GLY A 22 -19.69 8.85 -7.05
CA GLY A 22 -19.86 7.77 -8.03
C GLY A 22 -19.09 6.47 -7.75
N PRO A 23 -19.63 5.30 -8.16
CA PRO A 23 -18.99 4.02 -7.91
C PRO A 23 -17.92 3.77 -8.98
N LEU A 24 -16.69 4.22 -8.76
CA LEU A 24 -15.56 3.51 -9.36
C LEU A 24 -15.57 2.10 -8.75
N ARG A 25 -15.76 1.08 -9.59
CA ARG A 25 -15.72 -0.31 -9.12
C ARG A 25 -14.32 -0.56 -8.57
N ARG A 26 -14.20 -1.27 -7.44
CA ARG A 26 -12.94 -1.51 -6.71
C ARG A 26 -11.74 -1.98 -7.56
N ASN A 27 -12.01 -2.74 -8.64
CA ASN A 27 -10.99 -3.12 -9.63
C ASN A 27 -10.36 -1.92 -10.35
N GLN A 28 -11.14 -0.87 -10.59
CA GLN A 28 -10.68 0.37 -11.22
C GLN A 28 -9.78 1.17 -10.27
N GLU A 29 -10.06 1.22 -8.97
CA GLU A 29 -9.19 1.90 -8.00
C GLU A 29 -7.82 1.21 -7.88
N TYR A 30 -7.82 -0.12 -7.86
CA TYR A 30 -6.60 -0.92 -7.87
C TYR A 30 -5.80 -0.75 -9.17
N LEU A 31 -6.50 -0.71 -10.31
CA LEU A 31 -5.88 -0.48 -11.61
C LEU A 31 -5.25 0.91 -11.68
N ILE A 32 -5.97 1.95 -11.23
CA ILE A 32 -5.46 3.32 -11.16
C ILE A 32 -4.23 3.38 -10.25
N PHE A 33 -4.28 2.77 -9.06
CA PHE A 33 -3.14 2.74 -8.15
C PHE A 33 -1.92 2.10 -8.82
N TYR A 34 -2.04 0.87 -9.35
CA TYR A 34 -0.88 0.20 -9.95
C TYR A 34 -0.39 0.90 -11.22
N PHE A 35 -1.29 1.47 -12.02
CA PHE A 35 -0.88 2.28 -13.17
C PHE A 35 -0.02 3.47 -12.73
N LEU A 36 -0.44 4.19 -11.70
CA LEU A 36 0.31 5.32 -11.13
C LEU A 36 1.61 4.87 -10.47
N THR A 37 1.58 3.81 -9.65
CA THR A 37 2.76 3.29 -8.94
C THR A 37 3.83 2.76 -9.91
N ILE A 38 3.44 1.93 -10.89
CA ILE A 38 4.40 1.37 -11.86
C ILE A 38 4.98 2.49 -12.73
N SER A 39 4.14 3.43 -13.19
CA SER A 39 4.61 4.58 -13.95
C SER A 39 5.56 5.46 -13.12
N SER A 40 5.21 5.69 -11.85
CA SER A 40 6.05 6.43 -10.89
C SER A 40 7.42 5.78 -10.75
N VAL A 41 7.49 4.50 -10.43
CA VAL A 41 8.76 3.77 -10.27
C VAL A 41 9.59 3.79 -11.56
N GLY A 42 8.95 3.64 -12.73
CA GLY A 42 9.64 3.75 -14.02
C GLY A 42 10.26 5.14 -14.24
N LEU A 43 9.50 6.19 -13.94
CA LEU A 43 9.97 7.59 -14.04
C LEU A 43 10.99 7.94 -12.96
N GLU A 44 10.90 7.34 -11.78
CA GLU A 44 11.88 7.46 -10.70
C GLU A 44 13.24 6.95 -11.17
N ILE A 45 13.30 5.73 -11.69
CA ILE A 45 14.53 5.13 -12.23
C ILE A 45 15.06 5.98 -13.39
N ALA A 46 14.19 6.39 -14.32
CA ALA A 46 14.59 7.22 -15.46
C ALA A 46 15.19 8.57 -15.00
N SER A 47 14.55 9.24 -14.05
CA SER A 47 15.02 10.52 -13.52
C SER A 47 16.31 10.36 -12.69
N ALA A 48 16.47 9.25 -11.97
CA ALA A 48 17.70 8.92 -11.26
C ALA A 48 18.87 8.81 -12.25
N CYS A 49 18.71 8.03 -13.33
CA CYS A 49 19.73 7.87 -14.36
C CYS A 49 20.01 9.18 -15.12
N LEU A 50 18.98 9.85 -15.62
CA LEU A 50 19.12 11.06 -16.43
C LEU A 50 19.70 12.24 -15.63
N GLY A 51 19.30 12.39 -14.37
CA GLY A 51 19.86 13.41 -13.50
C GLY A 51 21.33 13.13 -13.13
N SER A 52 21.74 11.87 -13.05
CA SER A 52 23.14 11.49 -12.85
C SER A 52 24.01 11.87 -14.07
N LEU A 53 23.50 11.64 -15.28
CA LEU A 53 24.22 11.88 -16.53
C LEU A 53 24.26 13.36 -16.94
N TYR A 54 23.12 14.05 -16.86
CA TYR A 54 22.94 15.39 -17.41
C TYR A 54 22.79 16.50 -16.36
N GLY A 55 22.70 16.14 -15.07
CA GLY A 55 22.50 17.09 -13.97
C GLY A 55 21.06 17.57 -13.81
N ALA A 56 20.79 18.30 -12.72
CA ALA A 56 19.43 18.71 -12.34
C ALA A 56 18.79 19.77 -13.24
N GLN A 57 19.61 20.53 -13.98
CA GLN A 57 19.12 21.59 -14.86
C GLN A 57 18.71 21.07 -16.24
N SER A 58 18.96 19.79 -16.51
CA SER A 58 18.61 19.18 -17.80
C SER A 58 17.10 19.08 -17.96
N HIS A 59 16.59 19.48 -19.13
CA HIS A 59 15.19 19.30 -19.50
C HIS A 59 14.76 17.83 -19.40
N TYR A 60 15.66 16.89 -19.67
CA TYR A 60 15.37 15.45 -19.55
C TYR A 60 15.14 15.02 -18.10
N PHE A 61 15.92 15.57 -17.16
CA PHE A 61 15.72 15.31 -15.73
C PHE A 61 14.40 15.92 -15.25
N ILE A 62 14.14 17.18 -15.61
CA ILE A 62 12.91 17.87 -15.22
C ILE A 62 11.67 17.14 -15.78
N ALA A 63 11.73 16.76 -17.06
CA ALA A 63 10.64 16.05 -17.74
C ALA A 63 10.36 14.65 -17.18
N THR A 64 11.29 14.06 -16.41
CA THR A 64 11.09 12.74 -15.79
C THR A 64 10.82 12.83 -14.29
N VAL A 65 11.50 13.71 -13.57
CA VAL A 65 11.30 13.89 -12.12
C VAL A 65 9.94 14.52 -11.79
N SER A 66 9.47 15.47 -12.59
CA SER A 66 8.17 16.11 -12.37
C SER A 66 6.99 15.14 -12.48
N PRO A 67 6.84 14.34 -13.56
CA PRO A 67 5.77 13.36 -13.64
C PRO A 67 5.96 12.20 -12.66
N PHE A 68 7.20 11.82 -12.30
CA PHE A 68 7.45 10.90 -11.19
C PHE A 68 6.79 11.42 -9.91
N LEU A 69 7.16 12.63 -9.47
CA LEU A 69 6.61 13.21 -8.23
C LEU A 69 5.08 13.31 -8.30
N ALA A 70 4.53 13.74 -9.43
CA ALA A 70 3.07 13.84 -9.59
C ALA A 70 2.38 12.48 -9.46
N THR A 71 2.84 11.47 -10.19
CA THR A 71 2.23 10.12 -10.18
C THR A 71 2.41 9.43 -8.83
N HIS A 72 3.57 9.61 -8.19
CA HIS A 72 3.85 9.13 -6.85
C HIS A 72 2.90 9.72 -5.82
N TRP A 73 2.80 11.05 -5.75
CA TRP A 73 1.94 11.73 -4.78
C TRP A 73 0.46 11.46 -5.01
N MET A 74 0.03 11.26 -6.26
CA MET A 74 -1.34 10.84 -6.55
C MET A 74 -1.63 9.43 -5.99
N ALA A 75 -0.74 8.46 -6.21
CA ALA A 75 -0.89 7.11 -5.66
C ALA A 75 -0.83 7.09 -4.12
N PHE A 76 0.05 7.93 -3.55
CA PHE A 76 0.20 8.14 -2.12
C PHE A 76 -1.10 8.68 -1.51
N LEU A 77 -1.58 9.82 -2.00
CA LEU A 77 -2.78 10.49 -1.46
C LEU A 77 -4.02 9.62 -1.63
N GLN A 78 -4.16 8.93 -2.77
CA GLN A 78 -5.24 7.97 -2.97
C GLN A 78 -5.23 6.88 -1.88
N THR A 79 -4.06 6.34 -1.56
CA THR A 79 -3.93 5.28 -0.56
C THR A 79 -4.14 5.79 0.86
N CYS A 80 -3.55 6.94 1.22
CA CYS A 80 -3.81 7.56 2.52
C CYS A 80 -5.28 7.89 2.74
N TRP A 81 -5.97 8.39 1.70
CA TRP A 81 -7.40 8.69 1.77
C TRP A 81 -8.22 7.42 2.05
N LEU A 82 -7.95 6.34 1.33
CA LEU A 82 -8.62 5.06 1.53
C LEU A 82 -8.35 4.48 2.92
N MET A 83 -7.11 4.57 3.43
CA MET A 83 -6.78 4.14 4.78
C MET A 83 -7.46 4.99 5.87
N ALA A 84 -7.57 6.31 5.66
CA ALA A 84 -8.20 7.22 6.62
C ALA A 84 -9.72 7.01 6.72
N THR A 85 -10.35 6.51 5.66
CA THR A 85 -11.81 6.38 5.54
C THR A 85 -12.31 4.93 5.68
N ALA A 86 -11.40 3.96 5.73
CA ALA A 86 -11.70 2.55 5.96
C ALA A 86 -12.30 2.30 7.35
N SER A 87 -13.39 1.53 7.38
CA SER A 87 -13.94 0.94 8.61
C SER A 87 -12.93 -0.01 9.26
N ARG A 88 -12.97 -0.14 10.60
CA ARG A 88 -12.18 -1.12 11.37
C ARG A 88 -13.02 -1.83 12.44
N THR A 89 -14.34 -1.85 12.26
CA THR A 89 -15.26 -2.35 13.29
C THR A 89 -15.39 -3.87 13.30
N THR A 90 -15.14 -4.53 12.17
CA THR A 90 -15.24 -5.98 12.02
C THR A 90 -13.90 -6.61 11.62
N ILE A 91 -13.74 -7.93 11.82
CA ILE A 91 -12.56 -8.70 11.38
C ILE A 91 -12.28 -8.53 9.87
N PRO A 92 -13.26 -8.71 8.96
CA PRO A 92 -13.01 -8.51 7.52
C PRO A 92 -12.60 -7.08 7.19
N ASP A 93 -13.19 -6.08 7.85
CA ASP A 93 -12.80 -4.68 7.65
C ASP A 93 -11.32 -4.42 8.03
N ARG A 94 -10.85 -5.06 9.11
CA ARG A 94 -9.46 -4.94 9.59
C ARG A 94 -8.46 -5.64 8.68
N ILE A 95 -8.76 -6.85 8.21
CA ILE A 95 -7.94 -7.57 7.20
C ILE A 95 -7.78 -6.71 5.96
N ALA A 96 -8.84 -6.04 5.59
CA ALA A 96 -8.86 -5.23 4.42
C ALA A 96 -8.14 -3.87 4.58
N TYR A 97 -8.20 -3.26 5.75
CA TYR A 97 -7.31 -2.16 6.13
C TYR A 97 -5.83 -2.59 6.07
N LEU A 98 -5.51 -3.81 6.53
CA LEU A 98 -4.16 -4.36 6.49
C LEU A 98 -3.66 -4.55 5.05
N ASN A 99 -4.53 -4.97 4.12
CA ASN A 99 -4.21 -5.03 2.69
C ASN A 99 -3.89 -3.64 2.10
N LEU A 100 -4.63 -2.59 2.48
CA LEU A 100 -4.32 -1.21 2.11
C LEU A 100 -2.98 -0.74 2.69
N ALA A 101 -2.68 -1.08 3.95
CA ALA A 101 -1.40 -0.78 4.58
C ALA A 101 -0.23 -1.47 3.87
N CYS A 102 -0.38 -2.74 3.48
CA CYS A 102 0.59 -3.47 2.67
C CYS A 102 0.72 -2.89 1.25
N ARG A 103 -0.37 -2.37 0.67
CA ARG A 103 -0.34 -1.66 -0.62
C ARG A 103 0.46 -0.37 -0.52
N PHE A 104 0.26 0.41 0.54
CA PHE A 104 1.03 1.62 0.81
C PHE A 104 2.52 1.32 0.95
N GLN A 105 2.85 0.23 1.66
CA GLN A 105 4.24 -0.20 1.82
C GLN A 105 4.92 -0.53 0.47
N ARG A 106 4.17 -1.14 -0.47
CA ARG A 106 4.66 -1.45 -1.81
C ARG A 106 4.90 -0.23 -2.69
N LEU A 107 4.33 0.94 -2.34
CA LEU A 107 4.66 2.22 -2.96
C LEU A 107 5.93 2.81 -2.34
N CYS A 108 5.96 2.90 -1.01
CA CYS A 108 7.02 3.63 -0.31
C CYS A 108 8.36 2.88 -0.28
N ALA A 109 8.36 1.54 -0.12
CA ALA A 109 9.60 0.79 0.06
C ALA A 109 10.51 0.78 -1.18
N PRO A 110 10.00 0.52 -2.41
CA PRO A 110 10.82 0.62 -3.61
C PRO A 110 11.36 2.04 -3.83
N THR A 111 10.51 3.05 -3.64
CA THR A 111 10.87 4.47 -3.80
C THR A 111 11.93 4.89 -2.78
N ALA A 112 11.82 4.45 -1.52
CA ALA A 112 12.84 4.69 -0.50
C ALA A 112 14.19 4.06 -0.87
N LEU A 113 14.18 2.84 -1.41
CA LEU A 113 15.40 2.13 -1.81
C LEU A 113 16.08 2.82 -3.00
N ILE A 114 15.32 3.15 -4.05
CA ILE A 114 15.84 3.84 -5.23
C ILE A 114 16.35 5.23 -4.84
N GLY A 115 15.57 5.97 -4.03
CA GLY A 115 15.96 7.26 -3.48
C GLY A 115 17.25 7.20 -2.67
N MET A 116 17.43 6.20 -1.80
CA MET A 116 18.65 6.02 -1.01
C MET A 116 19.88 5.83 -1.91
N VAL A 117 19.81 4.90 -2.86
CA VAL A 117 20.92 4.59 -3.77
C VAL A 117 21.27 5.83 -4.62
N THR A 118 20.24 6.50 -5.15
CA THR A 118 20.42 7.67 -6.01
C THR A 118 20.98 8.86 -5.23
N TRP A 119 20.50 9.09 -4.01
CA TRP A 119 21.05 10.08 -3.11
C TRP A 119 22.53 9.82 -2.80
N ALA A 120 22.90 8.58 -2.46
CA ALA A 120 24.30 8.24 -2.15
C ALA A 120 25.24 8.57 -3.32
N VAL A 121 24.82 8.26 -4.55
CA VAL A 121 25.54 8.61 -5.78
C VAL A 121 25.58 10.13 -5.98
N GLY A 122 24.45 10.82 -5.86
CA GLY A 122 24.36 12.27 -6.03
C GLY A 122 25.17 13.06 -5.00
N TYR A 123 25.15 12.62 -3.74
CA TYR A 123 25.85 13.25 -2.62
C TYR A 123 27.37 13.23 -2.78
N ARG A 124 27.91 12.18 -3.42
CA ARG A 124 29.33 12.13 -3.81
C ARG A 124 29.73 13.33 -4.67
N PHE A 125 28.82 13.84 -5.51
CA PHE A 125 29.07 14.96 -6.42
C PHE A 125 28.45 16.29 -5.95
N ARG A 126 28.12 16.41 -4.65
CA ARG A 126 27.43 17.58 -4.06
C ARG A 126 28.08 18.94 -4.32
N HIS A 127 29.39 18.96 -4.59
CA HIS A 127 30.15 20.19 -4.81
C HIS A 127 29.98 20.79 -6.21
N LYS A 128 29.36 20.06 -7.15
CA LYS A 128 29.05 20.58 -8.49
C LYS A 128 27.74 21.36 -8.45
N ALA A 129 27.78 22.63 -8.87
CA ALA A 129 26.60 23.50 -8.90
C ALA A 129 25.43 22.93 -9.73
N SER A 130 25.73 22.25 -10.85
CA SER A 130 24.73 21.56 -11.69
C SER A 130 24.07 20.36 -11.01
N SER A 131 24.68 19.83 -9.94
CA SER A 131 24.22 18.68 -9.18
C SER A 131 23.60 19.06 -7.83
N GLN A 132 23.61 20.34 -7.44
CA GLN A 132 23.17 20.78 -6.12
C GLN A 132 21.69 20.45 -5.86
N ALA A 133 20.81 20.71 -6.83
CA ALA A 133 19.39 20.37 -6.70
C ALA A 133 19.15 18.85 -6.78
N TYR A 134 19.96 18.12 -7.57
CA TYR A 134 19.79 16.68 -7.79
C TYR A 134 19.90 15.89 -6.48
N TRP A 135 21.00 16.06 -5.73
CA TRP A 135 21.17 15.30 -4.48
C TRP A 135 20.18 15.71 -3.41
N ILE A 136 19.73 16.98 -3.38
CA ILE A 136 18.73 17.45 -2.42
C ILE A 136 17.37 16.81 -2.70
N ILE A 137 16.93 16.77 -3.96
CA ILE A 137 15.65 16.13 -4.33
C ILE A 137 15.65 14.67 -3.88
N TRP A 138 16.71 13.92 -4.20
CA TRP A 138 16.79 12.52 -3.80
C TRP A 138 16.95 12.30 -2.31
N LEU A 139 17.58 13.25 -1.58
CA LEU A 139 17.58 13.23 -0.11
C LEU A 139 16.16 13.33 0.44
N VAL A 140 15.35 14.25 -0.10
CA VAL A 140 13.97 14.46 0.35
C VAL A 140 13.11 13.24 0.04
N VAL A 141 13.21 12.69 -1.18
CA VAL A 141 12.52 11.45 -1.56
C VAL A 141 12.92 10.32 -0.60
N TRP A 142 14.22 10.10 -0.39
CA TRP A 142 14.68 9.04 0.50
C TRP A 142 14.15 9.20 1.94
N ILE A 143 14.31 10.38 2.56
CA ILE A 143 13.88 10.60 3.95
C ILE A 143 12.36 10.45 4.07
N SER A 144 11.60 11.11 3.20
CA SER A 144 10.13 11.10 3.28
C SER A 144 9.59 9.68 3.13
N GLU A 145 10.01 8.93 2.11
CA GLU A 145 9.56 7.56 1.89
C GLU A 145 10.02 6.59 2.98
N THR A 146 11.23 6.77 3.52
CA THR A 146 11.72 5.96 4.64
C THR A 146 10.88 6.18 5.89
N VAL A 147 10.60 7.43 6.24
CA VAL A 147 9.77 7.76 7.41
C VAL A 147 8.37 7.18 7.24
N MET A 148 7.76 7.34 6.06
CA MET A 148 6.41 6.81 5.79
C MET A 148 6.38 5.28 5.81
N CYS A 149 7.39 4.60 5.25
CA CYS A 149 7.55 3.16 5.35
C CYS A 149 7.57 2.68 6.80
N ILE A 150 8.45 3.28 7.60
CA ILE A 150 8.65 2.90 9.00
C ILE A 150 7.35 3.13 9.79
N MET A 151 6.76 4.32 9.66
CA MET A 151 5.51 4.65 10.35
C MET A 151 4.37 3.71 9.94
N ASN A 152 4.27 3.35 8.67
CA ASN A 152 3.25 2.41 8.21
C ASN A 152 3.47 0.99 8.76
N VAL A 153 4.70 0.49 8.75
CA VAL A 153 5.03 -0.82 9.32
C VAL A 153 4.71 -0.85 10.82
N TYR A 154 5.15 0.15 11.58
CA TYR A 154 4.94 0.18 13.03
C TYR A 154 3.48 0.45 13.41
N ASN A 155 2.87 1.50 12.87
CA ASN A 155 1.57 1.98 13.35
C ASN A 155 0.38 1.26 12.70
N ASN A 156 0.53 0.75 11.48
CA ASN A 156 -0.57 0.12 10.76
C ASN A 156 -0.39 -1.39 10.68
N ILE A 157 0.73 -1.86 10.13
CA ILE A 157 0.92 -3.30 9.86
C ILE A 157 1.09 -4.07 11.17
N ASN A 158 2.09 -3.72 11.99
CA ASN A 158 2.36 -4.44 13.23
C ASN A 158 1.18 -4.34 14.20
N TRP A 159 0.67 -3.13 14.44
CA TRP A 159 -0.45 -2.92 15.36
C TRP A 159 -1.70 -3.70 14.97
N GLU A 160 -2.16 -3.60 13.71
CA GLU A 160 -3.38 -4.32 13.30
C GLU A 160 -3.15 -5.82 13.18
N SER A 161 -1.93 -6.28 12.84
CA SER A 161 -1.62 -7.70 12.84
C SER A 161 -1.65 -8.31 14.25
N ASP A 162 -1.07 -7.65 15.25
CA ASP A 162 -1.06 -8.13 16.64
C ASP A 162 -2.48 -8.09 17.24
N LEU A 163 -3.25 -7.03 16.93
CA LEU A 163 -4.64 -6.94 17.37
C LEU A 163 -5.51 -8.03 16.73
N LEU A 164 -5.32 -8.32 15.45
CA LEU A 164 -6.00 -9.43 14.78
C LEU A 164 -5.61 -10.76 15.43
N TYR A 165 -4.33 -10.95 15.79
CA TYR A 165 -3.86 -12.17 16.45
C TYR A 165 -4.56 -12.39 17.79
N GLN A 166 -4.83 -11.32 18.53
CA GLN A 166 -5.53 -11.39 19.81
C GLN A 166 -7.04 -11.62 19.66
N ILE A 167 -7.68 -11.02 18.66
CA ILE A 167 -9.14 -11.08 18.47
C ILE A 167 -9.58 -12.36 17.76
N ALA A 168 -8.76 -12.86 16.83
CA ALA A 168 -9.13 -13.95 15.94
C ALA A 168 -7.91 -14.88 15.68
N PRO A 169 -7.45 -15.60 16.72
CA PRO A 169 -6.25 -16.44 16.66
C PRO A 169 -6.42 -17.68 15.77
N GLU A 170 -7.66 -18.09 15.52
CA GLU A 170 -8.03 -19.24 14.69
C GLU A 170 -7.95 -18.98 13.18
N TYR A 171 -7.84 -17.72 12.75
CA TYR A 171 -7.59 -17.41 11.35
C TYR A 171 -6.09 -17.53 11.05
N PRO A 172 -5.69 -18.19 9.96
CA PRO A 172 -4.28 -18.26 9.60
C PRO A 172 -3.77 -16.83 9.38
N GLN A 173 -2.86 -16.38 10.21
CA GLN A 173 -2.24 -15.08 10.02
C GLN A 173 -1.01 -15.34 9.18
N GLY A 174 -1.21 -15.36 7.87
CA GLY A 174 -0.09 -15.43 6.92
C GLY A 174 0.96 -14.40 7.28
N ASN A 175 2.22 -14.63 6.92
CA ASN A 175 3.32 -13.70 7.21
C ASN A 175 3.03 -12.35 6.52
N TYR A 176 2.31 -11.44 7.17
CA TYR A 176 1.97 -10.11 6.64
C TYR A 176 3.24 -9.29 6.34
N TRP A 177 4.34 -9.61 7.04
CA TRP A 177 5.70 -9.16 6.74
C TRP A 177 6.22 -9.56 5.35
N LEU A 178 5.77 -10.70 4.80
CA LEU A 178 6.07 -11.10 3.41
C LEU A 178 5.09 -10.48 2.41
N GLY A 179 3.88 -10.10 2.86
CA GLY A 179 2.90 -9.32 2.08
C GLY A 179 3.39 -7.94 1.69
N VAL A 180 4.26 -7.35 2.51
CA VAL A 180 5.03 -6.13 2.21
C VAL A 180 5.82 -6.26 0.90
N PHE A 181 6.27 -7.46 0.54
CA PHE A 181 6.98 -7.74 -0.72
C PHE A 181 6.06 -8.14 -1.88
N GLY A 182 4.74 -8.14 -1.69
CA GLY A 182 3.76 -8.34 -2.77
C GLY A 182 3.47 -9.79 -3.14
N ILE A 183 3.92 -10.78 -2.37
CA ILE A 183 3.53 -12.18 -2.58
C ILE A 183 2.16 -12.42 -1.95
N ARG A 184 1.12 -12.21 -2.77
CA ARG A 184 -0.29 -12.28 -2.38
C ARG A 184 -0.70 -13.67 -1.85
N SER A 185 -0.07 -14.74 -2.34
CA SER A 185 -0.35 -16.13 -1.98
C SER A 185 0.06 -16.52 -0.56
N LEU A 186 0.88 -15.70 0.12
CA LEU A 186 1.34 -15.96 1.49
C LEU A 186 0.56 -15.15 2.55
N CYS A 187 -0.24 -14.17 2.12
CA CYS A 187 -1.11 -13.35 2.99
C CYS A 187 -2.58 -13.76 2.94
N GLN A 188 -2.96 -14.57 1.95
CA GLN A 188 -4.30 -15.13 1.85
C GLN A 188 -4.37 -16.39 2.69
N ALA A 189 -4.60 -16.21 3.98
CA ALA A 189 -5.41 -17.20 4.65
C ALA A 189 -6.84 -17.06 4.15
N GLU A 190 -7.39 -18.13 3.60
CA GLU A 190 -8.82 -18.19 3.29
C GLU A 190 -9.59 -17.81 4.55
N TYR A 191 -10.40 -16.76 4.46
CA TYR A 191 -11.39 -16.46 5.49
C TYR A 191 -12.52 -17.46 5.29
N THR A 192 -12.47 -18.58 6.02
CA THR A 192 -13.65 -19.43 6.20
C THR A 192 -14.61 -18.66 7.09
N ASN A 193 -15.75 -18.26 6.53
CA ASN A 193 -16.81 -17.67 7.34
C ASN A 193 -17.24 -18.75 8.35
N PRO A 194 -17.41 -18.46 9.65
CA PRO A 194 -17.95 -19.44 10.60
C PRO A 194 -19.38 -19.89 10.25
N LYS A 195 -20.02 -19.29 9.24
CA LYS A 195 -21.25 -19.78 8.61
C LYS A 195 -21.03 -20.93 7.63
N ASP A 196 -19.84 -21.07 7.05
CA ASP A 196 -19.48 -22.10 6.07
C ASP A 196 -19.01 -23.40 6.74
N GLU A 197 -18.59 -23.34 8.02
CA GLU A 197 -18.18 -24.50 8.81
C GLU A 197 -19.31 -25.28 9.49
N GLY A 198 -20.57 -25.03 9.12
CA GLY A 198 -21.68 -25.86 9.56
C GLY A 198 -21.96 -25.73 11.05
N LEU A 199 -22.98 -24.94 11.37
CA LEU A 199 -23.87 -25.26 12.48
C LEU A 199 -24.63 -26.56 12.17
N GLU A 200 -23.93 -27.69 12.00
CA GLU A 200 -24.48 -29.05 12.00
C GLU A 200 -24.79 -29.52 13.43
N LEU A 201 -25.27 -28.61 14.30
CA LEU A 201 -25.60 -28.94 15.69
C LEU A 201 -27.02 -28.56 16.10
N LYS A 202 -27.94 -28.32 15.15
CA LYS A 202 -29.36 -28.03 15.46
C LYS A 202 -30.43 -28.55 14.48
N GLU A 203 -30.19 -29.61 13.70
CA GLU A 203 -31.27 -30.19 12.86
C GLU A 203 -31.61 -31.67 13.10
N ASN A 204 -30.88 -32.39 13.96
CA ASN A 204 -31.19 -33.80 14.28
C ASN A 204 -31.94 -34.04 15.59
N LEU A 205 -32.31 -33.01 16.36
CA LEU A 205 -33.02 -33.19 17.64
C LEU A 205 -34.56 -33.05 17.57
N ASN A 206 -35.13 -32.82 16.37
CA ASN A 206 -36.58 -32.68 16.17
C ASN A 206 -37.18 -33.72 15.21
N ARG A 207 -36.52 -34.87 15.02
CA ARG A 207 -37.00 -35.95 14.13
C ARG A 207 -37.29 -37.30 14.81
N GLU A 208 -37.47 -37.30 16.12
CA GLU A 208 -38.08 -38.43 16.82
C GLU A 208 -39.29 -37.92 17.62
N VAL A 209 -40.42 -37.84 16.91
CA VAL A 209 -41.77 -37.99 17.46
C VAL A 209 -42.25 -39.37 17.05
#